data_AF-A0A316KMH0-F1
#
_entry.id   AF-A0A316KMH0-F1
#
_cell.length_a   1.000
_cell.length_b   1.000
_cell.length_c   1.000
_cell.angle_alpha   90.00
_cell.angle_beta   90.00
_cell.angle_gamma   90.00
#
_symmetry.space_group_name_H-M   'P 1'
#
loop_
_entity.id
_entity.type
_entity.pdbx_description
1 polymer ?
#
loop_
_entity_poly.entity_id
_entity_poly.type
_entity_poly.pdbx_seq_one_letter_code
_entity_poly.pdbx_strand_id
1 'polypeptide(L)' 'MDLTRTEPEGAVQHFYSMELMPGLFGDWSLVREWGRVGQPGQIRIDWFDEEVQAKNARFAIQMEKAK' A
#
# COMPACT_ATOMS: atom_id res chain seq x y z
N MET A 1 -5.95 -3.92 -0.02
CA MET A 1 -5.71 -4.90 1.08
C MET A 1 -5.14 -4.08 2.20
N ASP A 2 -5.81 -4.13 3.33
CA ASP A 2 -5.53 -3.27 4.46
C ASP A 2 -4.88 -4.10 5.56
N LEU A 3 -3.67 -3.71 5.93
CA LEU A 3 -2.87 -4.33 6.97
C LEU A 3 -2.86 -3.38 8.16
N THR A 4 -3.11 -3.93 9.35
CA THR A 4 -3.12 -3.17 10.59
C THR A 4 -2.13 -3.81 11.56
N ARG A 5 -1.21 -3.02 12.10
CA ARG A 5 -0.25 -3.47 13.11
C ARG A 5 -0.47 -2.71 14.42
N THR A 6 -0.66 -3.46 15.50
CA THR A 6 -0.81 -2.91 16.86
C THR A 6 0.44 -3.24 17.67
N GLU A 7 1.11 -2.22 18.22
CA GLU A 7 2.29 -2.41 19.09
C GLU A 7 1.87 -2.54 20.57
N PRO A 8 2.48 -3.46 21.35
CA PRO A 8 2.00 -3.81 22.68
C PRO A 8 2.28 -2.77 23.78
N GLU A 9 3.19 -1.81 23.57
CA GLU A 9 3.61 -0.85 24.63
C GLU A 9 2.90 0.51 24.63
N GLY A 10 1.79 0.67 23.90
CA GLY A 10 0.92 1.84 24.07
C GLY A 10 0.22 2.30 22.80
N ALA A 11 -0.91 1.67 22.49
CA ALA A 11 -2.04 2.16 21.68
C ALA A 11 -1.79 2.74 20.27
N VAL A 12 -0.57 2.78 19.75
CA VAL A 12 -0.31 3.26 18.39
C VAL A 12 -0.59 2.15 17.39
N GLN A 13 -1.76 2.23 16.77
CA GLN A 13 -2.14 1.38 15.66
C GLN A 13 -1.63 2.00 14.36
N HIS A 14 -0.83 1.25 13.61
CA HIS A 14 -0.41 1.62 12.26
C HIS A 14 -1.30 0.94 11.24
N PHE A 15 -1.59 1.65 10.16
CA PHE A 15 -2.27 1.09 8.99
C PHE A 15 -1.35 1.12 7.78
N TYR A 16 -1.58 0.18 6.88
CA TYR A 16 -0.94 0.10 5.58
C TYR A 16 -1.98 -0.37 4.56
N SER A 17 -2.30 0.48 3.59
CA SER A 17 -3.21 0.17 2.49
C SER A 17 -2.48 0.12 1.16
N MET A 18 -2.94 -0.76 0.28
CA MET A 18 -2.45 -0.89 -1.09
C MET A 18 -3.61 -1.09 -2.05
N GLU A 19 -3.67 -0.23 -3.06
CA GLU A 19 -4.68 -0.23 -4.12
C GLU A 19 -4.03 -0.14 -5.50
N LEU A 20 -4.56 -0.89 -6.46
CA LEU A 20 -4.18 -0.80 -7.86
C LEU A 20 -5.19 0.09 -8.57
N MET A 21 -4.72 1.14 -9.23
CA MET A 21 -5.58 2.04 -9.99
C MET A 21 -5.13 2.09 -11.46
N PRO A 22 -6.06 1.89 -12.43
CA PRO A 22 -5.75 2.11 -13.83
C PRO A 22 -5.56 3.61 -14.09
N GLY A 23 -4.52 3.94 -14.84
CA GLY A 23 -4.28 5.29 -15.35
C GLY A 23 -5.11 5.60 -16.59
N LEU A 24 -5.15 6.88 -16.95
CA LEU A 24 -5.93 7.35 -18.10
C LEU A 24 -5.35 6.91 -19.44
N PHE A 25 -4.06 6.54 -19.50
CA PHE A 25 -3.37 6.22 -20.74
C PHE A 25 -3.05 4.72 -20.89
N GLY A 26 -3.73 3.87 -20.11
CA GLY A 26 -3.50 2.42 -20.10
C GLY A 26 -2.32 1.99 -19.20
N ASP A 27 -1.62 2.96 -18.62
CA ASP A 27 -0.70 2.76 -17.50
C ASP A 27 -1.45 2.31 -16.24
N TRP A 28 -0.71 1.82 -15.27
CA TRP A 28 -1.23 1.34 -13.99
C TRP A 28 -0.44 1.94 -12.84
N SER A 29 -1.11 2.15 -11.72
CA SER A 29 -0.48 2.65 -10.51
C SER A 29 -0.75 1.74 -9.33
N LEU A 30 0.25 1.62 -8.46
CA LEU A 30 0.13 1.08 -7.11
C LEU A 30 0.14 2.25 -6.13
N VAL A 31 -1.03 2.55 -5.57
CA VAL A 31 -1.17 3.54 -4.51
C VAL A 31 -0.96 2.84 -3.17
N ARG A 32 -0.05 3.38 -2.37
CA ARG A 32 0.32 2.87 -1.05
C ARG A 32 0.12 3.98 -0.05
N GLU A 33 -0.66 3.69 0.98
CA GLU A 33 -0.91 4.62 2.08
C GLU A 33 -0.50 3.98 3.39
N TRP A 34 0.20 4.71 4.24
CA TRP A 34 0.55 4.23 5.58
C TRP A 34 0.62 5.34 6.60
N GLY A 35 0.35 5.01 7.84
CA GLY A 35 0.40 5.99 8.92
C GLY A 35 -0.09 5.42 10.23
N ARG A 36 -0.29 6.32 11.18
CA ARG A 36 -0.95 6.00 12.45
C ARG A 36 -2.44 6.23 12.28
N VAL A 37 -3.25 5.31 12.78
CA VAL A 37 -4.71 5.45 12.77
C VAL A 37 -5.10 6.73 13.52
N GLY A 38 -5.92 7.56 12.90
CA GLY A 38 -6.33 8.86 13.43
C GLY A 38 -5.36 10.03 13.17
N GLN A 39 -4.27 9.81 12.43
CA GLN A 39 -3.36 10.87 11.97
C GLN A 39 -3.25 10.87 10.44
N PRO A 40 -2.89 12.00 9.82
CA PRO A 40 -2.60 12.05 8.38
C PRO A 40 -1.52 11.00 8.01
N GLY A 41 -1.85 10.14 7.05
CA GLY A 41 -0.93 9.16 6.50
C GLY A 41 0.05 9.77 5.49
N GLN A 42 1.00 8.94 5.05
CA GLN A 42 1.84 9.19 3.90
C GLN A 42 1.32 8.37 2.72
N ILE A 43 1.30 8.99 1.54
CA ILE A 43 0.90 8.35 0.30
C ILE A 43 2.12 8.25 -0.61
N ARG A 44 2.27 7.11 -1.27
CA ARG A 44 3.19 6.92 -2.39
C ARG A 44 2.47 6.26 -3.54
N ILE A 45 2.77 6.75 -4.74
CA ILE A 45 2.23 6.23 -5.99
C ILE A 45 3.43 5.75 -6.81
N ASP A 46 3.42 4.47 -7.16
CA ASP A 46 4.39 3.89 -8.09
C ASP A 46 3.65 3.56 -9.39
N TRP A 47 4.20 4.01 -10.53
CA TRP A 47 3.60 3.87 -11.86
C TRP A 47 4.24 2.72 -12.63
N PHE A 48 3.44 2.08 -13.48
CA PHE A 48 3.79 0.91 -14.28
C PHE A 48 3.12 1.03 -15.65
N ASP A 49 3.74 0.46 -16.67
CA ASP A 49 3.17 0.49 -18.03
C ASP A 49 2.06 -0.57 -18.19
N GLU A 50 2.14 -1.67 -17.43
CA GLU A 50 1.20 -2.79 -17.53
C GLU A 50 0.61 -3.21 -16.17
N GLU A 51 -0.65 -3.69 -16.19
CA GLU A 51 -1.35 -4.19 -14.99
C GLU A 51 -0.56 -5.29 -14.27
N VAL A 52 0.07 -6.19 -15.04
CA VAL A 52 0.82 -7.32 -14.52
C VAL A 52 2.01 -6.86 -13.67
N GLN A 53 2.69 -5.78 -14.08
CA GLN A 53 3.81 -5.21 -13.35
C GLN A 53 3.35 -4.64 -12.01
N ALA A 54 2.24 -3.90 -12.01
CA ALA A 54 1.65 -3.34 -10.80
C ALA A 54 1.17 -4.45 -9.84
N LYS A 55 0.54 -5.51 -10.36
CA LYS A 55 0.14 -6.71 -9.60
C LYS A 55 1.34 -7.42 -8.97
N ASN A 56 2.42 -7.62 -9.73
CA ASN A 56 3.64 -8.25 -9.24
C ASN A 56 4.29 -7.43 -8.13
N ALA A 57 4.39 -6.11 -8.30
CA ALA A 57 4.92 -5.19 -7.29
C ALA A 57 4.08 -5.24 -6.00
N ARG A 58 2.75 -5.22 -6.13
CA ARG A 58 1.83 -5.37 -4.98
C ARG A 58 2.06 -6.69 -4.24
N PHE A 59 2.18 -7.79 -4.98
CA PHE A 59 2.41 -9.11 -4.39
C PHE A 59 3.74 -9.18 -3.63
N ALA A 60 4.83 -8.64 -4.21
CA ALA A 60 6.14 -8.59 -3.55
C ALA A 60 6.10 -7.82 -2.22
N ILE A 61 5.47 -6.64 -2.21
CA ILE A 61 5.32 -5.83 -1.00
C ILE A 61 4.43 -6.53 0.03
N GLN A 62 3.35 -7.16 -0.43
CA GLN A 62 2.47 -7.94 0.45
C GLN A 62 3.24 -9.06 1.16
N MET A 63 4.11 -9.80 0.44
CA MET A 63 4.95 -10.83 1.04
C MET A 63 5.95 -10.27 2.05
N GLU A 64 6.52 -9.09 1.77
CA GLU A 64 7.44 -8.41 2.69
C GLU A 64 6.73 -7.96 3.99
N LYS A 65 5.52 -7.40 3.88
CA LYS A 65 4.76 -6.86 5.01
C LYS A 65 3.93 -7.88 5.78
N ALA A 66 3.69 -9.05 5.21
CA ALA A 66 3.01 -10.16 5.89
C ALA A 66 3.93 -10.97 6.82
N LYS A 67 5.23 -10.67 6.85
CA LYS A 67 6.22 -11.27 7.74
C LYS A 67 6.40 -10.43 9.02
#